data_AF-A0A920M1P6-F1
#
_entry.id   AF-A0A920M1P6-F1
#
_cell.length_a   1.000
_cell.length_b   1.000
_cell.length_c   1.000
_cell.angle_alpha   90.00
_cell.angle_beta   90.00
_cell.angle_gamma   90.00
#
_symmetry.space_group_name_H-M   'P 1'
#
loop_
_entity.id
_entity.type
_entity.pdbx_description
1 polymer ?
#
loop_
_entity_poly.entity_id
_entity_poly.type
_entity_poly.pdbx_seq_one_letter_code
_entity_poly.pdbx_strand_id
1 'polypeptide(L)'
;MIAQKSMKAIEDRLGMSIKDIKEINRAMSMGETKMRRAKKDMVEANLRLVISIAKKYTNRGLQFLDLIQEGNIGLMKAVDKFEYRRGYKFSTYATWWIRQAITRSIADQARTIQNSSPHD
;
A
#
# COMPACT_ATOMS: atom_id res chain seq x y z
N MET A 1 43.39 -2.47 1.53
CA MET A 1 43.61 -3.68 0.70
C MET A 1 42.39 -4.62 0.65
N ILE A 2 41.71 -4.90 1.78
CA ILE A 2 40.50 -5.77 1.80
C ILE A 2 39.36 -5.17 0.96
N ALA A 3 39.04 -3.87 1.12
CA ALA A 3 37.95 -3.21 0.39
C ALA A 3 38.10 -3.23 -1.14
N GLN A 4 39.32 -3.11 -1.67
CA GLN A 4 39.59 -3.20 -3.13
C GLN A 4 39.41 -4.63 -3.66
N LYS A 5 39.78 -5.66 -2.87
CA LYS A 5 39.51 -7.06 -3.21
C LYS A 5 38.00 -7.34 -3.24
N SER A 6 37.26 -6.82 -2.27
CA SER A 6 35.79 -6.94 -2.22
C SER A 6 35.11 -6.28 -3.41
N MET A 7 35.59 -5.09 -3.78
CA MET A 7 35.12 -4.34 -4.94
C MET A 7 35.33 -5.11 -6.25
N LYS A 8 36.55 -5.61 -6.48
CA LYS A 8 36.87 -6.38 -7.68
C LYS A 8 36.07 -7.68 -7.79
N ALA A 9 35.85 -8.38 -6.68
CA ALA A 9 35.01 -9.58 -6.64
C ALA A 9 33.53 -9.31 -7.01
N ILE A 10 33.02 -8.11 -6.71
CA ILE A 10 31.66 -7.69 -7.09
C ILE A 10 31.59 -7.38 -8.60
N GLU A 11 32.62 -6.74 -9.16
CA GLU A 11 32.72 -6.48 -10.61
C GLU A 11 32.78 -7.78 -11.40
N ASP A 12 33.64 -8.72 -10.99
CA ASP A 12 33.84 -10.00 -11.66
C ASP A 12 32.58 -10.88 -11.59
N ARG A 13 31.85 -10.85 -10.46
CA ARG A 13 30.61 -11.62 -10.27
C ARG A 13 29.44 -11.10 -11.10
N LEU A 14 29.34 -9.78 -11.28
CA LEU A 14 28.21 -9.15 -11.96
C LEU A 14 28.50 -8.82 -13.42
N GLY A 15 29.76 -8.91 -13.87
CA GLY A 15 30.17 -8.56 -15.22
C GLY A 15 30.03 -7.07 -15.53
N MET A 16 30.01 -6.22 -14.50
CA MET A 16 29.75 -4.78 -14.61
C MET A 16 30.72 -3.99 -13.73
N SER A 17 31.11 -2.79 -14.14
CA SER A 17 31.96 -1.94 -13.31
C SER A 17 31.19 -1.45 -12.08
N ILE A 18 31.90 -1.20 -10.98
CA ILE A 18 31.31 -0.60 -9.77
C ILE A 18 30.67 0.75 -10.07
N LYS A 19 31.22 1.48 -11.05
CA LYS A 19 30.66 2.76 -11.48
C LYS A 19 29.26 2.56 -12.08
N ASP A 20 29.09 1.59 -12.96
CA ASP A 20 27.80 1.26 -13.58
C ASP A 20 26.81 0.72 -12.54
N ILE A 21 27.27 -0.13 -11.62
CA ILE A 21 26.45 -0.63 -10.51
C ILE A 21 25.95 0.52 -9.64
N LYS A 22 26.81 1.49 -9.32
CA LYS A 22 26.40 2.69 -8.56
C LYS A 22 25.42 3.56 -9.33
N GLU A 23 25.61 3.70 -10.64
CA GLU A 23 24.72 4.48 -11.50
C GLU A 23 23.31 3.85 -11.58
N ILE A 24 23.24 2.54 -11.79
CA ILE A 24 21.98 1.78 -11.80
C ILE A 24 21.27 1.89 -10.44
N ASN A 25 21.98 1.70 -9.33
CA ASN A 25 21.40 1.84 -8.00
C ASN A 25 20.85 3.25 -7.74
N ARG A 26 21.57 4.29 -8.20
CA ARG A 26 21.08 5.68 -8.10
C ARG A 26 19.82 5.88 -8.91
N ALA A 27 19.79 5.43 -10.17
CA ALA A 27 18.63 5.53 -11.03
C ALA A 27 17.42 4.78 -10.45
N MET A 28 17.63 3.58 -9.92
CA MET A 28 16.60 2.77 -9.28
C MET A 28 16.02 3.48 -8.05
N SER A 29 16.87 3.98 -7.14
CA SER A 29 16.44 4.70 -5.94
C SER A 29 15.67 5.99 -6.26
N MET A 30 16.08 6.72 -7.31
CA MET A 30 15.34 7.88 -7.80
C MET A 30 13.96 7.49 -8.35
N GLY A 31 13.90 6.41 -9.14
CA GLY A 31 12.65 5.86 -9.67
C GLY A 31 11.67 5.45 -8.58
N GLU A 32 12.15 4.72 -7.56
CA GLU A 32 11.36 4.34 -6.39
C GLU A 32 10.82 5.55 -5.63
N THR A 33 11.65 6.56 -5.41
CA THR A 33 11.23 7.79 -4.73
C THR A 33 10.14 8.51 -5.51
N LYS A 34 10.29 8.62 -6.83
CA LYS A 34 9.29 9.23 -7.71
C LYS A 34 7.97 8.44 -7.69
N MET A 35 8.04 7.11 -7.78
CA MET A 35 6.87 6.23 -7.70
C MET A 35 6.16 6.38 -6.37
N ARG A 36 6.89 6.36 -5.26
CA ARG A 36 6.31 6.50 -3.91
C ARG A 36 5.60 7.83 -3.73
N ARG A 37 6.17 8.92 -4.24
CA ARG A 37 5.51 10.25 -4.23
C ARG A 37 4.22 10.24 -5.03
N ALA A 38 4.25 9.75 -6.26
CA ALA A 38 3.05 9.67 -7.10
C ALA A 38 1.93 8.83 -6.47
N LYS A 39 2.28 7.69 -5.85
CA LYS A 39 1.31 6.87 -5.11
C LYS A 39 0.72 7.63 -3.92
N LYS A 40 1.55 8.33 -3.15
CA LYS A 40 1.10 9.16 -2.02
C LYS A 40 0.12 10.23 -2.49
N ASP A 41 0.48 11.00 -3.52
CA ASP A 41 -0.37 12.08 -4.06
C ASP A 41 -1.71 11.52 -4.55
N MET A 42 -1.69 10.34 -5.18
CA MET A 42 -2.89 9.65 -5.65
C MET A 42 -3.80 9.19 -4.49
N VAL A 43 -3.22 8.68 -3.39
CA VAL A 43 -3.99 8.33 -2.18
C VAL A 43 -4.62 9.59 -1.58
N GLU A 44 -3.83 10.65 -1.38
CA GLU A 44 -4.28 11.91 -0.77
C GLU A 44 -5.43 12.56 -1.57
N ALA A 45 -5.33 12.55 -2.90
CA ALA A 45 -6.38 13.06 -3.78
C ALA A 45 -7.73 12.31 -3.63
N ASN A 46 -7.71 11.07 -3.12
CA ASN A 46 -8.88 10.19 -3.05
C ASN A 46 -9.38 9.92 -1.61
N LEU A 47 -8.84 10.59 -0.59
CA LEU A 47 -9.29 10.40 0.81
C LEU A 47 -10.79 10.70 0.99
N ARG A 48 -11.34 11.67 0.25
CA ARG A 48 -12.78 11.99 0.31
C ARG A 48 -13.66 10.82 -0.13
N LEU A 49 -13.19 10.01 -1.10
CA LEU A 49 -13.91 8.80 -1.53
C LEU A 49 -14.02 7.81 -0.37
N VAL A 50 -12.92 7.56 0.36
CA VAL A 50 -12.89 6.67 1.52
C VAL A 50 -13.91 7.12 2.56
N ILE A 51 -13.89 8.40 2.94
CA ILE A 51 -14.82 8.98 3.91
C ILE A 51 -16.28 8.78 3.46
N SER A 52 -16.57 9.02 2.18
CA SER A 52 -17.94 8.86 1.64
C SER A 52 -18.44 7.41 1.69
N ILE A 53 -17.54 6.43 1.53
CA ILE A 53 -17.86 5.01 1.60
C ILE A 53 -18.00 4.57 3.06
N ALA A 54 -17.06 4.95 3.92
CA ALA A 54 -17.02 4.58 5.34
C ALA A 54 -18.27 5.03 6.10
N LYS A 55 -18.87 6.18 5.72
CA LYS A 55 -20.13 6.68 6.30
C LYS A 55 -21.28 5.66 6.23
N LYS A 56 -21.28 4.74 5.25
CA LYS A 56 -22.34 3.72 5.10
C LYS A 56 -22.20 2.55 6.09
N TYR A 57 -21.06 2.46 6.76
CA TYR A 57 -20.70 1.36 7.66
C TYR A 57 -20.64 1.81 9.12
N THR A 58 -21.01 3.06 9.41
CA THR A 58 -21.15 3.56 10.79
C THR A 58 -22.16 2.73 11.57
N ASN A 59 -22.02 2.69 12.90
CA ASN A 59 -22.90 1.97 13.82
C ASN A 59 -22.91 0.44 13.61
N ARG A 60 -21.83 -0.12 13.06
CA ARG A 60 -21.64 -1.58 12.88
C ARG A 60 -20.58 -2.16 13.82
N GLY A 61 -20.41 -1.56 15.00
CA GLY A 61 -19.50 -2.03 16.04
C GLY A 61 -18.07 -1.50 15.99
N LEU A 62 -17.69 -0.77 14.93
CA LEU A 62 -16.37 -0.14 14.79
C LEU A 62 -16.50 1.40 14.74
N GLN A 63 -15.54 2.13 15.32
CA GLN A 63 -15.56 3.60 15.33
C GLN A 63 -15.39 4.17 13.91
N PHE A 64 -15.96 5.34 13.64
CA PHE A 64 -15.88 5.97 12.33
C PHE A 64 -14.45 6.23 11.85
N LEU A 65 -13.56 6.65 12.75
CA LEU A 65 -12.14 6.87 12.42
C LEU A 65 -11.47 5.55 12.02
N ASP A 66 -11.74 4.45 12.72
CA ASP A 66 -11.19 3.14 12.38
C ASP A 66 -11.70 2.65 11.02
N LEU A 67 -12.99 2.86 10.71
CA LEU A 67 -13.54 2.56 9.38
C LEU A 67 -12.82 3.34 8.27
N ILE A 68 -12.46 4.60 8.52
CA ILE A 68 -11.68 5.41 7.58
C ILE A 68 -10.26 4.86 7.45
N GLN A 69 -9.61 4.49 8.55
CA GLN A 69 -8.25 3.94 8.52
C GLN A 69 -8.20 2.63 7.72
N GLU A 70 -9.13 1.72 7.97
CA GLU A 70 -9.26 0.46 7.22
C GLU A 70 -9.58 0.71 5.74
N GLY A 71 -10.47 1.68 5.48
CA GLY A 71 -10.75 2.13 4.12
C GLY A 71 -9.54 2.72 3.41
N ASN A 72 -8.68 3.47 4.11
CA ASN A 72 -7.44 4.04 3.58
C ASN A 72 -6.44 2.92 3.22
N ILE A 73 -6.35 1.86 4.04
CA ILE A 73 -5.55 0.67 3.71
C ILE A 73 -6.09 0.00 2.43
N GLY A 74 -7.41 -0.10 2.29
CA GLY A 74 -8.04 -0.58 1.06
C GLY A 74 -7.70 0.30 -0.16
N LEU A 75 -7.75 1.62 -0.01
CA LEU A 75 -7.38 2.57 -1.06
C LEU A 75 -5.92 2.44 -1.49
N MET A 76 -4.98 2.30 -0.53
CA MET A 76 -3.56 2.09 -0.83
C MET A 76 -3.35 0.83 -1.69
N LYS A 77 -4.02 -0.27 -1.34
CA LYS A 77 -3.98 -1.51 -2.14
C LYS A 77 -4.56 -1.32 -3.55
N ALA A 78 -5.61 -0.50 -3.68
CA ALA A 78 -6.16 -0.16 -4.98
C ALA A 78 -5.16 0.64 -5.83
N VAL A 79 -4.50 1.65 -5.25
CA VAL A 79 -3.47 2.44 -5.93
C VAL A 79 -2.29 1.57 -6.40
N ASP A 80 -1.86 0.62 -5.56
CA ASP A 80 -0.75 -0.28 -5.90
C ASP A 80 -1.06 -1.20 -7.10
N LYS A 81 -2.34 -1.53 -7.32
CA LYS A 81 -2.78 -2.50 -8.33
C LYS A 81 -3.53 -1.87 -9.50
N PHE A 82 -3.67 -0.55 -9.53
CA PHE A 82 -4.50 0.11 -10.55
C PHE A 82 -3.76 0.21 -11.89
N GLU A 83 -4.44 -0.22 -12.95
CA GLU A 83 -3.94 -0.14 -14.32
C GLU A 83 -4.82 0.83 -15.14
N TYR A 84 -4.35 2.07 -15.33
CA TYR A 84 -5.09 3.08 -16.08
C TYR A 84 -5.34 2.68 -17.55
N ARG A 85 -4.48 1.84 -18.12
CA ARG A 85 -4.57 1.39 -19.52
C ARG A 85 -5.80 0.54 -19.82
N ARG A 86 -6.46 0.01 -18.80
CA ARG A 86 -7.70 -0.79 -18.95
C ARG A 86 -8.95 0.05 -19.16
N GLY A 87 -8.87 1.38 -19.07
CA GLY A 87 -9.97 2.30 -19.39
C GLY A 87 -11.04 2.48 -18.30
N TYR A 88 -10.92 1.80 -17.15
CA TYR A 88 -11.82 1.99 -16.02
C TYR A 88 -11.47 3.23 -15.19
N LYS A 89 -12.50 3.95 -14.74
CA LYS A 89 -12.32 5.05 -13.78
C LYS A 89 -11.77 4.51 -12.46
N PHE A 90 -10.77 5.19 -11.90
CA PHE A 90 -10.14 4.79 -10.65
C PHE A 90 -11.13 4.68 -9.49
N SER A 91 -12.07 5.63 -9.36
CA SER A 91 -13.07 5.63 -8.29
C SER A 91 -13.93 4.37 -8.26
N THR A 92 -14.31 3.84 -9.43
CA THR A 92 -15.04 2.58 -9.56
C THR A 92 -14.23 1.41 -9.03
N TYR A 93 -12.96 1.31 -9.44
CA TYR A 93 -12.06 0.25 -9.00
C TYR A 93 -11.76 0.32 -7.50
N ALA A 94 -11.40 1.52 -7.01
CA ALA A 94 -11.06 1.75 -5.61
C ALA A 94 -12.23 1.46 -4.66
N THR A 95 -13.46 1.72 -5.10
CA THR A 95 -14.67 1.47 -4.29
C THR A 95 -14.75 0.01 -3.82
N TRP A 96 -14.39 -0.96 -4.67
CA TRP A 96 -14.41 -2.38 -4.28
C TRP A 96 -13.39 -2.67 -3.18
N TRP A 97 -12.15 -2.22 -3.36
CA TRP A 97 -11.07 -2.44 -2.38
C TRP A 97 -11.34 -1.78 -1.04
N ILE A 98 -11.89 -0.56 -1.04
CA ILE A 98 -12.26 0.17 0.18
C ILE A 98 -13.37 -0.59 0.93
N ARG A 99 -14.44 -1.00 0.23
CA ARG A 99 -15.54 -1.75 0.85
C ARG A 99 -15.10 -3.10 1.40
N GLN A 100 -14.22 -3.79 0.67
CA GLN A 100 -13.67 -5.08 1.08
C GLN A 100 -12.86 -4.93 2.38
N ALA A 101 -11.97 -3.94 2.46
CA ALA A 101 -11.16 -3.69 3.67
C ALA A 101 -12.04 -3.39 4.89
N ILE A 102 -13.00 -2.47 4.74
CA ILE A 102 -13.93 -2.10 5.81
C ILE A 102 -14.78 -3.29 6.27
N THR A 103 -15.33 -4.07 5.33
CA THR A 103 -16.19 -5.21 5.68
C THR A 103 -15.40 -6.28 6.41
N ARG A 104 -14.16 -6.52 5.99
CA ARG A 104 -13.26 -7.47 6.64
C ARG A 104 -12.93 -7.04 8.07
N SER A 105 -12.57 -5.77 8.29
CA SER A 105 -12.17 -5.29 9.61
C SER A 105 -13.31 -5.35 10.63
N ILE A 106 -14.54 -5.02 10.23
CA ILE A 106 -15.74 -5.18 11.07
C ILE A 106 -15.91 -6.65 11.49
N ALA A 107 -15.77 -7.58 10.55
CA ALA A 107 -15.92 -9.00 10.82
C ALA A 107 -14.80 -9.55 11.73
N ASP A 108 -13.57 -9.08 11.54
CA ASP A 108 -12.42 -9.47 12.36
C ASP A 108 -12.60 -9.00 13.82
N GLN A 109 -13.02 -7.75 14.05
CA GLN A 109 -13.22 -7.23 15.41
C GLN A 109 -14.40 -7.91 16.13
N ALA A 110 -15.50 -8.19 15.41
CA ALA A 110 -16.63 -8.93 15.98
C ALA A 110 -16.22 -10.34 16.46
N ARG A 111 -15.34 -11.03 15.70
CA ARG A 111 -14.76 -12.32 16.12
C ARG A 111 -13.87 -12.20 17.35
N THR A 112 -13.06 -11.14 17.45
CA THR A 112 -12.19 -10.92 18.61
C THR A 112 -13.01 -10.80 19.90
N ILE A 113 -14.11 -10.06 19.89
CA ILE A 113 -15.00 -9.91 21.06
C ILE A 113 -15.65 -11.25 21.42
N GLN A 114 -16.15 -12.01 20.43
CA GLN A 114 -16.77 -13.33 20.67
C GLN A 114 -15.81 -14.34 21.32
N ASN A 115 -14.55 -14.39 20.88
CA ASN A 115 -13.56 -15.32 21.41
C ASN A 115 -12.97 -14.91 22.77
N SER A 116 -13.22 -13.66 23.22
CA SER A 116 -12.76 -13.14 24.51
C SER A 116 -13.81 -13.23 25.62
N SER A 117 -15.03 -13.70 25.33
CA SER A 117 -16.02 -13.97 26.37
C SER A 117 -15.62 -15.24 27.12
N PRO A 118 -15.47 -15.22 28.46
CA PRO A 118 -15.11 -16.42 29.21
C PRO A 118 -16.18 -17.49 28.97
N HIS A 119 -15.73 -18.71 28.75
CA HIS A 119 -16.57 -19.88 29.01
C HIS A 119 -16.86 -19.86 30.52
N ASP A 120 -18.08 -19.45 30.89
CA ASP A 120 -18.69 -19.81 32.18
C ASP A 120 -19.03 -21.31 32.18
#